data_AF-A0AAW1LQ54-F1
#
_entry.id   AF-A0AAW1LQ54-F1
#
_cell.length_a   1.000
_cell.length_b   1.000
_cell.length_c   1.000
_cell.angle_alpha   90.00
_cell.angle_beta   90.00
_cell.angle_gamma   90.00
#
_symmetry.space_group_name_H-M   'P 1'
#
loop_
_entity.id
_entity.type
_entity.pdbx_description
1 polymer ?
#
loop_
_entity_poly.entity_id
_entity_poly.type
_entity_poly.pdbx_seq_one_letter_code
_entity_poly.pdbx_strand_id
1 'polypeptide(L)'
;MYLLQELETNIQKENIHTIRDSELDDIDVSHSRKRRKVDEITSYISTTVQAKEVCGTIISKIKRRFSFTGHLEVANLFSVENFEVYSSNFPIQHLDSAISTFPFLDRKKFKTELEVIYRRTDFRDVFGAVYVY
;
A
#
# COMPACT_ATOMS: atom_id res chain seq x y z
N MET A 1 -19.62 11.71 -14.68
CA MET A 1 -19.07 11.08 -13.46
C MET A 1 -19.98 9.98 -12.90
N TYR A 2 -21.32 10.12 -12.92
CA TYR A 2 -22.26 9.07 -12.47
C TYR A 2 -22.28 7.80 -13.35
N LEU A 3 -22.12 7.91 -14.67
CA LEU A 3 -22.18 6.77 -15.59
C LEU A 3 -21.02 5.77 -15.44
N LEU A 4 -19.83 6.23 -15.04
CA LEU A 4 -18.68 5.36 -14.82
C LEU A 4 -18.84 4.54 -13.54
N GLN A 5 -19.40 5.15 -12.49
CA GLN A 5 -19.73 4.48 -11.24
C GLN A 5 -20.79 3.39 -11.46
N GLU A 6 -21.79 3.67 -12.29
CA GLU A 6 -22.89 2.73 -12.58
C GLU A 6 -22.41 1.53 -13.41
N LEU A 7 -21.53 1.76 -14.40
CA LEU A 7 -20.87 0.69 -15.16
C LEU A 7 -19.99 -0.21 -14.28
N GLU A 8 -19.20 0.37 -13.37
CA GLU A 8 -18.39 -0.40 -12.43
C GLU A 8 -19.26 -1.26 -11.49
N THR A 9 -20.39 -0.72 -11.02
CA THR A 9 -21.31 -1.50 -10.18
C THR A 9 -22.03 -2.62 -10.93
N ASN A 10 -22.28 -2.45 -12.24
CA ASN A 10 -22.93 -3.47 -13.06
C ASN A 10 -21.95 -4.59 -13.45
N ILE A 11 -20.69 -4.26 -13.75
CA ILE A 11 -19.62 -5.26 -13.99
C ILE A 11 -19.38 -6.12 -12.73
N GLN A 12 -19.42 -5.51 -11.53
CA GLN A 12 -19.29 -6.28 -10.30
C GLN A 12 -20.51 -7.18 -10.02
N LYS A 13 -21.72 -6.76 -10.39
CA LYS A 13 -22.95 -7.56 -10.23
C LYS A 13 -23.01 -8.73 -11.22
N GLU A 14 -22.64 -8.54 -12.48
CA GLU A 14 -22.58 -9.63 -13.48
C GLU A 14 -21.54 -10.69 -13.11
N ASN A 15 -20.37 -10.29 -12.59
CA ASN A 15 -19.36 -11.24 -12.13
C ASN A 15 -19.82 -12.09 -10.92
N ILE A 16 -20.68 -11.56 -10.05
CA ILE A 16 -21.20 -12.32 -8.89
C ILE A 16 -22.27 -13.32 -9.33
N HIS A 17 -23.11 -12.97 -10.30
CA HIS A 17 -24.16 -13.87 -10.79
C HIS A 17 -23.60 -15.00 -11.67
N THR A 18 -22.56 -14.73 -12.47
CA THR A 18 -21.96 -15.71 -13.40
C THR A 18 -21.14 -16.79 -12.68
N ILE A 19 -20.61 -16.50 -11.49
CA ILE A 19 -19.87 -17.49 -10.67
C ILE A 19 -20.82 -18.47 -9.98
N ARG A 20 -22.07 -18.07 -9.70
CA ARG A 20 -23.02 -18.90 -8.94
C ARG A 20 -23.66 -20.02 -9.76
N ASP A 21 -23.71 -19.86 -11.08
CA ASP A 21 -24.39 -20.80 -11.98
C ASP A 21 -23.40 -21.71 -12.75
N SER A 22 -22.09 -21.42 -12.75
CA SER A 22 -21.09 -22.18 -13.50
C SER A 22 -20.41 -23.33 -12.73
N GLU A 23 -20.54 -23.41 -11.40
CA GLU A 23 -19.90 -24.46 -10.57
C GLU A 23 -20.83 -25.64 -10.19
N LEU A 24 -22.00 -25.78 -10.82
CA LEU A 24 -22.96 -26.86 -10.52
C LEU A 24 -23.00 -28.02 -11.53
N ASP A 25 -22.32 -27.93 -12.68
CA ASP A 25 -22.47 -28.92 -13.76
C ASP A 25 -21.39 -30.03 -13.83
N ASP A 26 -20.31 -29.95 -13.07
CA ASP A 26 -19.18 -30.90 -13.20
C ASP A 26 -19.10 -32.00 -12.13
N ILE A 27 -20.23 -32.53 -11.65
CA ILE A 27 -20.21 -33.73 -10.79
C ILE A 27 -21.30 -34.71 -11.21
N ASP A 28 -20.91 -35.70 -12.03
CA ASP A 28 -21.66 -36.94 -12.26
C ASP A 28 -21.94 -37.63 -10.91
N VAL A 29 -23.22 -37.66 -10.51
CA VAL A 29 -23.65 -38.29 -9.27
C VAL A 29 -24.35 -39.62 -9.53
N SER A 30 -23.56 -40.69 -9.50
CA SER A 30 -24.07 -42.03 -9.16
C SER A 30 -24.62 -42.03 -7.73
N HIS A 31 -25.84 -42.56 -7.60
CA HIS A 31 -26.75 -42.42 -6.47
C HIS A 31 -26.23 -43.00 -5.13
N SER A 32 -26.76 -42.41 -4.04
CA SER A 32 -26.81 -42.95 -2.65
C SER A 32 -25.69 -42.55 -1.68
N ARG A 33 -25.61 -41.24 -1.31
CA ARG A 33 -25.07 -40.71 -0.01
C ARG A 33 -25.19 -39.17 0.11
N LYS A 34 -26.22 -38.55 -0.47
CA LYS A 34 -26.16 -37.15 -0.92
C LYS A 34 -26.37 -36.04 0.13
N ARG A 35 -27.01 -36.27 1.29
CA ARG A 35 -27.41 -35.17 2.19
C ARG A 35 -26.29 -34.61 3.09
N ARG A 36 -25.36 -35.42 3.60
CA ARG A 36 -24.30 -34.95 4.52
C ARG A 36 -23.15 -34.18 3.85
N LYS A 37 -22.85 -34.45 2.57
CA LYS A 37 -21.75 -33.81 1.84
C LYS A 37 -22.08 -32.40 1.33
N VAL A 38 -23.35 -32.10 1.08
CA VAL A 38 -23.77 -30.79 0.56
C VAL A 38 -23.58 -29.70 1.62
N ASP A 39 -23.95 -29.97 2.88
CA ASP A 39 -23.76 -29.01 3.98
C ASP A 39 -22.27 -28.71 4.23
N GLU A 40 -21.39 -29.70 4.07
CA GLU A 40 -19.94 -29.55 4.23
C GLU A 40 -19.32 -28.71 3.09
N ILE A 41 -19.77 -28.92 1.85
CA ILE A 41 -19.35 -28.13 0.68
C ILE A 41 -19.86 -26.69 0.79
N THR A 42 -21.13 -26.49 1.14
CA THR A 42 -21.71 -25.16 1.36
C THR A 42 -21.02 -24.43 2.52
N SER A 43 -20.65 -25.14 3.60
CA SER A 43 -19.87 -24.60 4.72
C SER A 43 -18.45 -24.19 4.31
N TYR A 44 -17.78 -25.01 3.50
CA TYR A 44 -16.45 -24.69 2.95
C TYR A 44 -16.51 -23.49 2.01
N ILE A 45 -17.49 -23.42 1.11
CA ILE A 45 -17.71 -22.27 0.23
C ILE A 45 -18.00 -21.01 1.06
N SER A 46 -18.84 -21.10 2.09
CA SER A 46 -19.12 -19.97 2.99
C SER A 46 -17.86 -19.48 3.71
N THR A 47 -17.03 -20.40 4.20
CA THR A 47 -15.77 -20.07 4.91
C THR A 47 -14.75 -19.43 3.96
N THR A 48 -14.63 -19.95 2.74
CA THR A 48 -13.72 -19.38 1.73
C THR A 48 -14.16 -18.01 1.25
N VAL A 49 -15.47 -17.76 1.12
CA VAL A 49 -16.02 -16.43 0.81
C VAL A 49 -15.72 -15.45 1.95
N GLN A 50 -15.97 -15.83 3.21
CA GLN A 50 -15.64 -14.99 4.38
C GLN A 50 -14.14 -14.69 4.46
N ALA A 51 -13.29 -15.69 4.24
CA ALA A 51 -11.84 -15.50 4.21
C ALA A 51 -11.42 -14.50 3.12
N LYS A 52 -12.00 -14.59 1.92
CA LYS A 52 -11.76 -13.63 0.83
C LYS A 52 -12.18 -12.21 1.20
N GLU A 53 -13.31 -12.03 1.87
CA GLU A 53 -13.78 -10.71 2.33
C GLU A 53 -12.84 -10.09 3.36
N VAL A 54 -12.39 -10.89 4.34
CA VAL A 54 -11.42 -10.45 5.35
C VAL A 54 -10.08 -10.08 4.70
N CYS A 55 -9.55 -10.95 3.84
CA CYS A 55 -8.32 -10.70 3.10
C CYS A 55 -8.44 -9.44 2.21
N GLY A 56 -9.56 -9.27 1.50
CA GLY A 56 -9.83 -8.08 0.69
C GLY A 56 -9.85 -6.81 1.53
N THR A 57 -10.45 -6.86 2.72
CA THR A 57 -10.45 -5.75 3.68
C THR A 57 -9.04 -5.42 4.14
N ILE A 58 -8.25 -6.42 4.53
CA ILE A 58 -6.85 -6.24 4.95
C ILE A 58 -6.04 -5.58 3.83
N ILE A 59 -6.13 -6.10 2.60
CA ILE A 59 -5.41 -5.54 1.45
C ILE A 59 -5.83 -4.09 1.19
N SER A 60 -7.12 -3.79 1.23
CA SER A 60 -7.63 -2.42 1.05
C SER A 60 -7.10 -1.47 2.13
N LYS A 61 -7.07 -1.91 3.38
CA LYS A 61 -6.53 -1.13 4.51
C LYS A 61 -5.03 -0.89 4.36
N ILE A 62 -4.26 -1.92 3.99
CA ILE A 62 -2.82 -1.80 3.73
C ILE A 62 -2.59 -0.79 2.61
N LYS A 63 -3.24 -0.96 1.45
CA LYS A 63 -3.11 -0.04 0.31
C LYS A 63 -3.43 1.39 0.70
N ARG A 64 -4.49 1.63 1.45
CA ARG A 64 -4.85 2.98 1.91
C ARG A 64 -3.87 3.57 2.92
N ARG A 65 -3.32 2.74 3.82
CA ARG A 65 -2.35 3.21 4.83
C ARG A 65 -0.99 3.54 4.21
N PHE A 66 -0.58 2.79 3.20
CA PHE A 66 0.71 2.94 2.54
C PHE A 66 0.63 3.62 1.17
N SER A 67 -0.53 4.19 0.80
CA SER A 67 -0.69 4.89 -0.48
C SER A 67 0.11 6.19 -0.54
N PHE A 68 0.38 6.80 0.62
CA PHE A 68 1.16 8.03 0.69
C PHE A 68 2.62 7.72 1.01
N THR A 69 3.47 7.89 0.01
CA THR A 69 4.92 7.68 0.10
C THR A 69 5.71 8.98 0.20
N GLY A 70 5.05 10.14 0.26
CA GLY A 70 5.71 11.44 0.28
C GLY A 70 6.67 11.63 1.46
N HIS A 71 6.37 11.05 2.62
CA HIS A 71 7.30 11.05 3.76
C HIS A 71 8.62 10.32 3.46
N LEU A 72 8.57 9.24 2.68
CA LEU A 72 9.77 8.47 2.30
C LEU A 72 10.68 9.29 1.40
N GLU A 73 10.10 9.99 0.42
CA GLU A 73 10.85 10.88 -0.47
C GLU A 73 11.57 11.99 0.29
N VAL A 74 10.93 12.54 1.33
CA VAL A 74 11.57 13.54 2.20
C VAL A 74 12.60 12.92 3.12
N ALA A 75 12.40 11.69 3.60
CA ALA A 75 13.40 10.99 4.41
C ALA A 75 14.72 10.80 3.66
N ASN A 76 14.69 10.65 2.32
CA ASN A 76 15.89 10.58 1.49
C ASN A 76 16.78 11.83 1.60
N LEU A 77 16.21 13.01 1.87
CA LEU A 77 16.98 14.24 2.14
C LEU A 77 17.79 14.15 3.44
N PHE A 78 17.45 13.23 4.35
CA PHE A 78 18.10 13.03 5.64
C PHE A 78 18.92 11.74 5.71
N SER A 79 19.16 11.09 4.56
CA SER A 79 20.04 9.92 4.47
C SER A 79 21.50 10.32 4.70
N VAL A 80 22.01 10.01 5.89
CA VAL A 80 23.36 10.38 6.35
C VAL A 80 24.45 9.91 5.38
N GLU A 81 24.28 8.73 4.80
CA GLU A 81 25.18 8.15 3.78
C GLU A 81 25.39 9.08 2.57
N ASN A 82 24.40 9.92 2.25
CA ASN A 82 24.44 10.82 1.11
C ASN A 82 24.87 12.25 1.46
N PHE A 83 25.13 12.58 2.74
CA PHE A 83 25.41 13.97 3.15
C PHE A 83 26.68 14.55 2.51
N GLU A 84 27.70 13.73 2.27
CA GLU A 84 28.91 14.15 1.54
C GLU A 84 28.60 14.54 0.09
N VAL A 85 27.80 13.71 -0.57
CA VAL A 85 27.35 13.93 -1.94
C VAL A 85 26.47 15.17 -1.99
N TYR A 86 25.51 15.30 -1.07
CA TYR A 86 24.56 16.41 -1.01
C TYR A 86 25.20 17.75 -0.61
N SER A 87 26.26 17.72 0.20
CA SER A 87 27.06 18.91 0.51
C SER A 87 27.80 19.45 -0.73
N SER A 88 28.22 18.56 -1.63
CA SER A 88 28.95 18.92 -2.85
C SER A 88 28.00 19.23 -4.02
N ASN A 89 26.90 18.48 -4.11
CA ASN A 89 25.88 18.60 -5.14
C ASN A 89 24.48 18.51 -4.50
N PHE A 90 23.84 19.65 -4.34
CA PHE A 90 22.56 19.72 -3.63
C PHE A 90 21.44 18.95 -4.36
N PRO A 91 20.68 18.09 -3.67
CA PRO A 91 19.64 17.26 -4.27
C PRO A 91 18.35 18.05 -4.58
N ILE A 92 18.37 18.84 -5.66
CA ILE A 92 17.23 19.70 -6.06
C ILE A 92 15.95 18.89 -6.31
N GLN A 93 16.06 17.71 -6.93
CA GLN A 93 14.90 16.87 -7.24
C GLN A 93 14.17 16.40 -5.98
N HIS A 94 14.92 15.97 -4.95
CA HIS A 94 14.34 15.59 -3.66
C HIS A 94 13.76 16.80 -2.92
N LEU A 95 14.39 17.97 -3.01
CA LEU A 95 13.82 19.21 -2.47
C LEU A 95 12.48 19.56 -3.14
N ASP A 96 12.41 19.54 -4.46
CA ASP A 96 11.18 19.90 -5.18
C ASP A 96 10.06 18.89 -4.90
N SER A 97 10.39 17.59 -4.78
CA SER A 97 9.45 16.56 -4.32
C SER A 97 8.95 16.83 -2.90
N ALA A 98 9.84 17.24 -1.99
CA ALA A 98 9.50 17.58 -0.61
C ALA A 98 8.55 18.79 -0.53
N ILE A 99 8.80 19.84 -1.30
CA ILE A 99 7.95 21.03 -1.34
C ILE A 99 6.60 20.74 -1.98
N SER A 100 6.55 19.91 -3.02
CA SER A 100 5.30 19.43 -3.62
C SER A 100 4.46 18.63 -2.62
N THR A 101 5.13 17.78 -1.83
CA THR A 101 4.49 16.94 -0.80
C THR A 101 4.03 17.75 0.42
N PHE A 102 4.82 18.74 0.83
CA PHE A 102 4.58 19.58 2.00
C PHE A 102 4.57 21.07 1.57
N PRO A 103 3.47 21.55 0.98
CA PRO A 103 3.39 22.90 0.42
C PRO A 103 3.46 24.02 1.46
N PHE A 104 3.38 23.68 2.75
CA PHE A 104 3.57 24.63 3.85
C PHE A 104 5.05 24.89 4.17
N LEU A 105 6.00 24.13 3.59
CA LEU A 105 7.42 24.37 3.77
C LEU A 105 7.87 25.55 2.90
N ASP A 106 8.59 26.50 3.51
CA ASP A 106 9.29 27.54 2.76
C ASP A 106 10.50 26.91 2.05
N ARG A 107 10.44 26.89 0.71
CA ARG A 107 11.50 26.30 -0.13
C ARG A 107 12.88 26.90 0.13
N LYS A 108 12.98 28.21 0.32
CA LYS A 108 14.28 28.88 0.52
C LYS A 108 14.83 28.53 1.89
N LYS A 109 14.00 28.68 2.93
CA LYS A 109 14.41 28.37 4.30
C LYS A 109 14.80 26.90 4.43
N PHE A 110 13.97 26.00 3.93
CA PHE A 110 14.22 24.56 4.00
C PHE A 110 15.51 24.16 3.28
N LYS A 111 15.76 24.73 2.09
CA LYS A 111 17.02 24.53 1.37
C LYS A 111 18.22 24.98 2.20
N THR A 112 18.17 26.18 2.79
CA THR A 112 19.28 26.71 3.59
C THR A 112 19.58 25.84 4.81
N GLU A 113 18.54 25.38 5.52
CA GLU A 113 18.72 24.46 6.66
C GLU A 113 19.38 23.14 6.22
N LEU A 114 18.94 22.56 5.09
CA LEU A 114 19.55 21.34 4.55
C LEU A 114 21.02 21.54 4.16
N GLU A 115 21.37 22.66 3.51
CA GLU A 115 22.76 22.98 3.17
C GLU A 115 23.65 23.10 4.43
N VAL A 116 23.11 23.62 5.53
CA VAL A 116 23.81 23.68 6.82
C VAL A 116 23.98 22.27 7.40
N ILE A 117 22.93 21.46 7.40
CA ILE A 117 22.95 20.08 7.91
C ILE A 117 23.99 19.24 7.14
N TYR A 118 24.03 19.33 5.81
CA TYR A 118 24.94 18.52 5.00
C TYR A 118 26.41 18.86 5.21
N ARG A 119 26.71 20.12 5.57
CA ARG A 119 28.09 20.60 5.77
C ARG A 119 28.63 20.28 7.16
N ARG A 120 27.76 20.19 8.17
CA ARG A 120 28.22 19.92 9.53
C ARG A 120 28.41 18.41 9.73
N THR A 121 29.54 18.04 10.32
CA THR A 121 29.91 16.63 10.57
C THR A 121 29.20 16.03 11.77
N ASP A 122 28.69 16.85 12.68
CA ASP A 122 27.92 16.42 13.86
C ASP A 122 26.62 15.68 13.52
N PHE A 123 26.02 15.97 12.36
CA PHE A 123 24.87 15.23 11.85
C PHE A 123 25.25 13.93 11.12
N ARG A 124 26.54 13.73 10.84
CA ARG A 124 27.05 12.49 10.21
C ARG A 124 27.50 11.48 11.26
N ASP A 125 28.13 11.98 12.32
CA ASP A 125 28.64 11.18 13.43
C ASP A 125 27.54 10.91 14.46
N VAL A 126 26.45 10.25 14.04
CA VAL A 126 25.46 9.70 14.97
C VAL A 126 26.01 8.40 15.54
N PHE A 127 26.96 8.52 16.48
CA PHE A 127 27.26 7.41 17.39
C PHE A 127 26.02 7.21 18.26
N GLY A 128 25.18 6.25 17.86
CA GLY A 128 23.89 6.00 18.48
C GLY A 128 24.04 5.73 19.98
N ALA A 129 23.25 6.45 20.78
CA ALA A 129 23.00 6.14 22.20
C ALA A 129 22.16 4.86 22.39
N VAL A 130 22.04 4.01 21.37
CA VAL A 130 21.29 2.76 21.43
C VAL A 130 22.19 1.66 20.89
N TYR A 131 22.77 0.89 21.82
CA TYR A 131 23.19 -0.47 21.53
C TYR A 131 21.93 -1.27 21.21
N VAL A 132 21.75 -1.62 19.93
CA VAL A 132 20.76 -2.62 19.54
C VAL A 132 21.45 -3.97 19.77
N TYR A 133 21.03 -4.65 20.84
CA TYR A 133 21.45 -6.02 21.18
C TYR A 133 20.76 -7.05 20.28
#